data_AF-R4PXS8-F1
#
_entry.id   AF-R4PXS8-F1
#
_cell.length_a   1.000
_cell.length_b   1.000
_cell.length_c   1.000
_cell.angle_alpha   90.00
_cell.angle_beta   90.00
_cell.angle_gamma   90.00
#
_symmetry.space_group_name_H-M   'P 1'
#
loop_
_entity.id
_entity.type
_entity.pdbx_description
1 polymer ?
#
loop_
_entity_poly.entity_id
_entity_poly.type
_entity_poly.pdbx_seq_one_letter_code
_entity_poly.pdbx_strand_id
1 'polypeptide(L)'
;MKPAGVIRRVEVNDRRLRADIRRLAGQCKTSRFRTMRRSSETLLEALGAEDWDTVFVQLGHIARGQRNRQDDRVRLAQDLMTRLRPYIDPTLSPPPSSR
;
A
#
# COMPACT_ATOMS: atom_id res chain seq x y z
N MET A 1 25.14 4.48 -12.49
CA MET A 1 23.69 4.21 -12.39
C MET A 1 23.30 4.30 -10.92
N LYS A 2 22.45 5.26 -10.53
CA LYS A 2 21.90 5.32 -9.16
C LYS A 2 20.67 4.41 -9.09
N PRO A 3 20.45 3.65 -8.00
CA PRO A 3 19.25 2.85 -7.87
C PRO A 3 18.04 3.78 -7.80
N ALA A 4 17.06 3.54 -8.68
CA ALA A 4 15.72 4.10 -8.57
C ALA A 4 15.05 3.48 -7.33
N GLY A 5 14.56 4.31 -6.41
CA GLY A 5 13.97 3.86 -5.16
C GLY A 5 14.36 4.75 -3.97
N VAL A 6 14.30 6.07 -4.15
CA VAL A 6 14.42 6.99 -3.01
C VAL A 6 13.11 7.76 -2.93
N ILE A 7 12.11 7.09 -2.36
CA ILE A 7 10.94 7.76 -1.81
C ILE A 7 11.49 8.79 -0.84
N ARG A 8 11.31 10.07 -1.15
CA ARG A 8 11.83 11.14 -0.29
C ARG A 8 11.11 11.01 1.06
N ARG A 9 11.87 10.60 2.09
CA ARG A 9 11.50 10.46 3.52
C ARG A 9 10.64 11.59 4.13
N VAL A 10 10.48 12.71 3.42
CA VAL A 10 9.80 13.92 3.86
C VAL A 10 8.28 13.93 3.52
N GLU A 11 7.79 13.20 2.51
CA GLU A 11 6.45 13.50 1.96
C GLU A 11 5.30 12.57 2.36
N VAL A 12 5.56 11.33 2.80
CA VAL A 12 4.47 10.46 3.31
C VAL A 12 4.24 10.68 4.81
N ASN A 13 3.94 11.94 5.17
CA ASN A 13 3.42 12.33 6.48
C ASN A 13 1.88 12.38 6.48
N ASP A 14 1.24 11.63 5.57
CA ASP A 14 -0.21 11.46 5.55
C ASP A 14 -0.61 10.49 6.67
N ARG A 15 -1.00 11.05 7.82
CA ARG A 15 -1.51 10.29 8.98
C ARG A 15 -2.70 9.43 8.62
N ARG A 16 -3.54 9.88 7.68
CA ARG A 16 -4.73 9.15 7.24
C ARG A 16 -4.32 7.94 6.39
N LEU A 17 -3.37 8.11 5.47
CA LEU A 17 -2.81 7.00 4.70
C LEU A 17 -2.20 5.93 5.60
N ARG A 18 -1.39 6.32 6.60
CA ARG A 18 -0.83 5.39 7.60
C ARG A 18 -1.92 4.65 8.38
N ALA A 19 -3.00 5.35 8.76
CA ALA A 19 -4.13 4.74 9.47
C ALA A 19 -4.90 3.74 8.58
N ASP A 20 -5.14 4.09 7.33
CA ASP A 20 -5.83 3.22 6.36
C ASP A 20 -5.02 1.95 6.06
N ILE A 21 -3.69 2.06 5.93
CA ILE A 21 -2.80 0.91 5.77
C ILE A 21 -2.86 -0.01 7.00
N ARG A 22 -2.82 0.54 8.22
CA ARG A 22 -2.95 -0.25 9.46
C ARG A 22 -4.31 -0.94 9.55
N ARG A 23 -5.38 -0.24 9.17
CA ARG A 23 -6.73 -0.80 9.13
C ARG A 23 -6.81 -1.97 8.16
N LEU A 24 -6.29 -1.81 6.95
CA LEU A 24 -6.25 -2.88 5.95
C LEU A 24 -5.48 -4.09 6.47
N ALA A 25 -4.28 -3.87 7.03
CA ALA A 25 -3.48 -4.95 7.60
C ALA A 25 -4.24 -5.71 8.71
N GLY A 26 -4.93 -4.98 9.60
CA GLY A 26 -5.78 -5.57 10.64
C GLY A 26 -6.89 -6.46 10.07
N GLN A 27 -7.54 -6.03 8.98
CA GLN A 27 -8.59 -6.81 8.29
C GLN A 27 -8.04 -8.04 7.54
N CYS A 28 -6.77 -7.98 7.11
CA CYS A 28 -6.08 -9.05 6.42
C CYS A 28 -5.45 -10.09 7.38
N LYS A 29 -5.14 -9.68 8.62
CA LYS A 29 -4.56 -10.54 9.66
C LYS A 29 -5.44 -11.74 10.01
N THR A 30 -6.76 -11.57 9.97
CA THR A 30 -7.74 -12.64 10.25
C THR A 30 -8.14 -13.43 9.00
N SER A 31 -7.52 -13.16 7.85
CA SER A 31 -7.84 -13.85 6.61
C SER A 31 -7.45 -15.33 6.68
N ARG A 32 -8.35 -16.20 6.21
CA ARG A 32 -8.07 -17.64 6.00
C ARG A 32 -6.99 -17.90 4.96
N PHE A 33 -6.70 -16.91 4.11
CA PHE A 33 -5.69 -17.02 3.06
C PHE A 33 -4.32 -16.67 3.62
N ARG A 34 -3.41 -17.66 3.67
CA ARG A 34 -2.05 -17.49 4.21
C ARG A 34 -1.28 -16.34 3.57
N THR A 35 -1.43 -16.15 2.25
CA THR A 35 -0.78 -15.05 1.52
C THR A 35 -1.22 -13.68 2.04
N MET A 36 -2.52 -13.49 2.26
CA MET A 36 -3.08 -12.22 2.73
C MET A 36 -2.66 -11.93 4.18
N ARG A 37 -2.63 -12.95 5.04
CA ARG A 37 -2.13 -12.82 6.41
C ARG A 37 -0.64 -12.47 6.44
N ARG A 38 0.20 -13.17 5.67
CA ARG A 38 1.63 -12.90 5.59
C ARG A 38 1.93 -11.51 5.04
N SER A 39 1.22 -11.10 3.98
CA SER A 39 1.35 -9.75 3.45
C SER A 39 0.92 -8.69 4.46
N SER A 40 -0.10 -8.93 5.30
CA SER A 40 -0.48 -7.97 6.35
C SER A 40 0.56 -7.81 7.46
N GLU A 41 1.26 -8.89 7.82
CA GLU A 41 2.34 -8.85 8.81
C GLU A 41 3.52 -8.04 8.26
N THR A 42 3.96 -8.39 7.05
CA THR A 42 5.06 -7.69 6.34
C THR A 42 4.72 -6.21 6.10
N LEU A 43 3.45 -5.90 5.80
CA LEU A 43 2.97 -4.54 5.59
C LEU A 43 3.08 -3.67 6.85
N LEU A 44 2.80 -4.22 8.04
CA LEU A 44 2.93 -3.50 9.30
C LEU A 44 4.39 -3.27 9.70
N GLU A 45 5.24 -4.27 9.48
CA GLU A 45 6.69 -4.17 9.71
C GLU A 45 7.31 -3.10 8.81
N ALA A 46 7.02 -3.15 7.50
CA ALA A 46 7.49 -2.17 6.53
C ALA A 46 6.97 -0.76 6.82
N LEU A 47 5.69 -0.63 7.24
CA LEU A 47 5.13 0.66 7.63
C LEU A 47 5.83 1.25 8.88
N GLY A 48 6.22 0.39 9.84
CA GLY A 48 6.98 0.80 11.02
C GLY A 48 8.42 1.20 10.71
N ALA A 49 9.04 0.52 9.75
CA ALA A 49 10.38 0.82 9.24
C ALA A 49 10.42 1.98 8.23
N GLU A 50 9.26 2.52 7.87
CA GLU A 50 9.09 3.50 6.79
C GLU A 50 9.64 3.03 5.43
N ASP A 51 9.64 1.72 5.21
CA ASP A 51 9.97 1.09 3.92
C ASP A 51 8.74 1.11 3.00
N TRP A 52 8.54 2.27 2.38
CA TRP A 52 7.38 2.55 1.54
C TRP A 52 7.37 1.76 0.22
N ASP A 53 8.53 1.31 -0.27
CA ASP A 53 8.63 0.41 -1.42
C ASP A 53 8.04 -0.96 -1.09
N THR A 54 8.45 -1.53 0.05
CA THR A 54 7.90 -2.79 0.53
C THR A 54 6.41 -2.66 0.87
N VAL A 55 5.98 -1.54 1.48
CA VAL A 55 4.55 -1.24 1.68
C VAL A 55 3.78 -1.30 0.36
N PHE A 56 4.26 -0.63 -0.68
CA PHE A 56 3.61 -0.64 -2.00
C PHE A 56 3.52 -2.03 -2.61
N VAL A 57 4.61 -2.83 -2.51
CA VAL A 57 4.63 -4.22 -2.99
C VAL A 57 3.61 -5.09 -2.25
N GLN A 58 3.52 -4.99 -0.92
CA GLN A 58 2.57 -5.81 -0.15
C GLN A 58 1.12 -5.41 -0.38
N LEU A 59 0.84 -4.11 -0.55
CA LEU A 59 -0.48 -3.66 -1.00
C LEU A 59 -0.83 -4.25 -2.38
N GLY A 60 0.15 -4.36 -3.28
CA GLY A 60 0.01 -5.05 -4.56
C GLY A 60 -0.37 -6.53 -4.43
N HIS A 61 0.23 -7.24 -3.47
CA HIS A 61 -0.15 -8.63 -3.19
C HIS A 61 -1.58 -8.75 -2.64
N ILE A 62 -2.00 -7.85 -1.77
CA ILE A 62 -3.37 -7.80 -1.24
C ILE A 62 -4.37 -7.44 -2.34
N ALA A 63 -4.05 -6.44 -3.17
CA ALA A 63 -4.86 -5.97 -4.30
C ALA A 63 -5.00 -7.02 -5.42
N ARG A 64 -4.01 -7.91 -5.56
CA ARG A 64 -4.05 -9.07 -6.47
C ARG A 64 -4.69 -10.30 -5.84
N GLY A 65 -5.07 -10.23 -4.55
CA GLY A 65 -5.77 -11.28 -3.82
C GLY A 65 -6.98 -11.78 -4.62
N GLN A 66 -6.92 -13.05 -5.02
CA GLN A 66 -7.71 -13.60 -6.12
C GLN A 66 -9.23 -13.70 -5.92
N ARG A 67 -9.93 -13.62 -7.06
CA ARG A 67 -11.24 -14.21 -7.43
C ARG A 67 -12.55 -13.74 -6.82
N ASN A 68 -12.57 -12.85 -5.82
CA ASN A 68 -13.83 -12.22 -5.41
C ASN A 68 -13.87 -10.76 -5.86
N ARG A 69 -14.54 -10.52 -6.99
CA ARG A 69 -15.07 -9.20 -7.31
C ARG A 69 -15.94 -8.80 -6.10
N GLN A 70 -15.58 -7.71 -5.42
CA GLN A 70 -16.21 -7.13 -4.21
C GLN A 70 -15.60 -7.43 -2.82
N ASP A 71 -14.34 -7.89 -2.68
CA ASP A 71 -13.69 -7.82 -1.36
C ASP A 71 -13.25 -6.38 -1.06
N ASP A 72 -13.83 -5.76 -0.03
CA ASP A 72 -13.51 -4.37 0.37
C ASP A 72 -12.03 -4.17 0.71
N ARG A 73 -11.33 -5.22 1.16
CA ARG A 73 -9.88 -5.17 1.41
C ARG A 73 -9.09 -5.00 0.12
N VAL A 74 -9.52 -5.66 -0.96
CA VAL A 74 -8.89 -5.55 -2.27
C VAL A 74 -9.09 -4.15 -2.84
N ARG A 75 -10.32 -3.61 -2.73
CA ARG A 75 -10.62 -2.23 -3.16
C ARG A 75 -9.79 -1.21 -2.38
N LEU A 76 -9.75 -1.35 -1.06
CA LEU A 76 -8.96 -0.48 -0.21
C LEU A 76 -7.47 -0.58 -0.54
N ALA A 77 -6.93 -1.77 -0.78
CA ALA A 77 -5.54 -1.94 -1.20
C ALA A 77 -5.23 -1.23 -2.53
N GLN A 78 -6.13 -1.32 -3.52
CA GLN A 78 -5.98 -0.64 -4.82
C GLN A 78 -6.03 0.89 -4.67
N ASP A 79 -6.92 1.41 -3.84
CA ASP A 79 -6.98 2.84 -3.51
C ASP A 79 -5.68 3.33 -2.85
N LEU A 80 -5.20 2.59 -1.84
CA LEU A 80 -3.95 2.91 -1.16
C LEU A 80 -2.74 2.87 -2.08
N MET A 81 -2.68 1.91 -3.01
CA MET A 81 -1.64 1.90 -4.04
C MET A 81 -1.72 3.14 -4.93
N THR A 82 -2.92 3.56 -5.32
CA THR A 82 -3.12 4.75 -6.16
C THR A 82 -2.67 6.01 -5.45
N ARG A 83 -3.00 6.14 -4.15
CA ARG A 83 -2.55 7.24 -3.29
C ARG A 83 -1.04 7.22 -3.03
N LEU A 84 -0.42 6.04 -2.93
CA LEU A 84 1.02 5.89 -2.74
C LEU A 84 1.82 6.10 -4.03
N ARG A 85 1.23 5.82 -5.20
CA ARG A 85 1.90 5.84 -6.50
C ARG A 85 2.76 7.09 -6.77
N PRO A 86 2.30 8.32 -6.50
CA PRO A 86 3.09 9.53 -6.77
C PRO A 86 4.35 9.65 -5.90
N TYR A 87 4.38 8.98 -4.74
CA TYR A 87 5.53 8.96 -3.84
C TYR A 87 6.57 7.90 -4.24
N ILE A 88 6.13 6.80 -4.87
CA ILE A 88 7.00 5.72 -5.37
C ILE A 88 7.66 6.11 -6.69
N ASP A 89 6.88 6.72 -7.59
CA ASP A 89 7.33 7.13 -8.91
C ASP A 89 6.94 8.60 -9.14
N PRO A 90 7.85 9.55 -8.86
CA PRO A 90 7.58 10.96 -8.99
C PRO A 90 7.49 11.42 -10.46
N THR A 91 7.75 10.53 -11.43
CA THR A 91 7.55 10.83 -12.87
C THR A 91 6.12 10.61 -13.32
N LEU A 92 5.30 9.92 -12.51
CA LEU A 92 3.87 9.80 -12.73
C LEU A 92 3.17 11.02 -12.15
N SER A 93 2.76 11.95 -13.01
CA SER A 93 1.92 13.09 -12.62
C SER A 93 0.72 12.61 -11.79
N PRO A 94 0.34 13.30 -10.70
CA PRO A 94 -0.91 12.99 -10.01
C PRO A 94 -2.06 13.06 -11.02
N PRO A 95 -3.11 12.22 -10.88
CA PRO A 95 -4.28 12.33 -11.73
C PRO A 95 -4.79 13.78 -11.64
N PRO A 96 -5.17 14.41 -12.77
CA PRO A 96 -5.66 15.78 -12.73
C PRO A 96 -6.81 15.82 -11.73
N SER A 97 -6.67 16.68 -10.71
CA SER A 97 -7.78 16.95 -9.81
C SER A 97 -8.95 17.46 -10.66
N SER A 98 -9.94 16.60 -10.88
CA SER A 98 -11.20 17.02 -11.47
C SER A 98 -11.81 18.07 -10.53
N ARG A 99 -11.82 19.30 -11.03
CA ARG A 99 -12.42 20.47 -10.40
C ARG A 99 -13.93 20.45 -10.61
#